data_AF-A0A349M2X6-F1
#
_entry.id   AF-A0A349M2X6-F1
#
_cell.length_a   1.000
_cell.length_b   1.000
_cell.length_c   1.000
_cell.angle_alpha   90.00
_cell.angle_beta   90.00
_cell.angle_gamma   90.00
#
_symmetry.space_group_name_H-M   'P 1'
#
loop_
_entity.id
_entity.type
_entity.pdbx_description
1 polymer ?
#
loop_
_entity_poly.entity_id
_entity_poly.type
_entity_poly.pdbx_seq_one_letter_code
_entity_poly.pdbx_strand_id
1 'polypeptide(L)'
;IAGASDSDILKAARTLEEMGGGFACVVDGEVRARVPLPYGGLVSPLPVNELLQQLHKLDAAAAELGCTLDHPCMTLSFLSLSVIPSLKLTDQG
;
A
#
# COMPACT_ATOMS: atom_id res chain seq x y z
N ILE A 1 -2.01 -2.45 -7.22
CA ILE A 1 -0.79 -3.00 -6.57
C ILE A 1 0.36 -2.80 -7.54
N ALA A 2 1.55 -2.45 -7.06
CA ALA A 2 2.76 -2.32 -7.87
C ALA A 2 3.84 -3.24 -7.29
N GLY A 3 4.62 -3.90 -8.15
CA GLY A 3 5.67 -4.83 -7.74
C GLY A 3 6.42 -5.40 -8.95
N ALA A 4 7.52 -6.11 -8.69
CA ALA A 4 8.37 -6.71 -9.72
C ALA A 4 8.33 -8.25 -9.74
N SER A 5 7.55 -8.87 -8.84
CA SER A 5 7.39 -10.32 -8.72
C SER A 5 5.91 -10.68 -8.58
N ASP A 6 5.41 -11.54 -9.46
CA ASP A 6 4.01 -11.99 -9.44
C ASP A 6 3.64 -12.69 -8.13
N SER A 7 4.58 -13.42 -7.53
CA SER A 7 4.34 -14.10 -6.25
C SER A 7 4.11 -13.11 -5.11
N ASP A 8 4.91 -12.05 -5.08
CA ASP A 8 4.82 -11.02 -4.04
C ASP A 8 3.60 -10.14 -4.27
N ILE A 9 3.27 -9.81 -5.53
CA ILE A 9 2.04 -9.11 -5.89
C ILE A 9 0.80 -9.92 -5.45
N LEU A 10 0.78 -11.22 -5.73
CA LEU A 10 -0.33 -12.09 -5.32
C LEU A 10 -0.44 -12.17 -3.79
N LYS A 11 0.69 -12.29 -3.08
CA LYS A 11 0.67 -12.31 -1.62
C LYS A 11 0.22 -10.97 -1.04
N ALA A 12 0.66 -9.85 -1.60
CA ALA A 12 0.17 -8.52 -1.21
C ALA A 12 -1.35 -8.39 -1.41
N ALA A 13 -1.89 -8.87 -2.53
CA ALA A 13 -3.33 -8.87 -2.80
C ALA A 13 -4.11 -9.67 -1.74
N ARG A 14 -3.65 -10.89 -1.41
CA ARG A 14 -4.27 -11.71 -0.36
C ARG A 14 -4.18 -11.07 1.02
N THR A 15 -3.04 -10.49 1.37
CA THR A 15 -2.88 -9.77 2.63
C THR A 15 -3.85 -8.59 2.72
N LEU A 16 -4.05 -7.84 1.63
CA LEU A 16 -5.04 -6.74 1.60
C LEU A 16 -6.47 -7.26 1.77
N GLU A 17 -6.83 -8.37 1.13
CA GLU A 17 -8.14 -9.03 1.29
C GLU A 17 -8.37 -9.47 2.75
N GLU A 18 -7.40 -10.15 3.35
CA GLU A 18 -7.43 -10.61 4.75
C GLU A 18 -7.62 -9.47 5.75
N MET A 19 -7.09 -8.29 5.46
CA MET A 19 -7.17 -7.11 6.31
C MET A 19 -8.43 -6.25 6.08
N GLY A 20 -9.21 -6.55 5.04
CA GLY A 20 -10.34 -5.70 4.63
C GLY A 20 -9.90 -4.37 3.97
N GLY A 21 -8.72 -4.36 3.35
CA GLY A 21 -8.14 -3.19 2.69
C GLY A 21 -7.09 -2.45 3.52
N GLY A 22 -6.48 -1.43 2.89
CA GLY A 22 -5.39 -0.63 3.45
C GLY A 22 -4.11 -0.75 2.66
N PHE A 23 -2.97 -0.85 3.34
CA PHE A 23 -1.65 -0.91 2.71
C PHE A 23 -0.85 -2.13 3.19
N ALA A 24 -0.06 -2.70 2.29
CA ALA A 24 0.85 -3.80 2.58
C ALA A 24 2.12 -3.68 1.74
N CYS A 25 3.27 -4.04 2.33
CA CYS A 25 4.54 -4.19 1.64
C CYS A 25 5.00 -5.65 1.79
N VAL A 26 5.26 -6.31 0.67
CA VAL A 26 5.69 -7.72 0.61
C VAL A 26 7.01 -7.79 -0.13
N VAL A 27 7.96 -8.56 0.41
CA VAL A 27 9.31 -8.75 -0.14
C VAL A 27 9.73 -10.19 0.09
N ASP A 28 10.13 -10.89 -0.97
CA ASP A 28 10.59 -12.28 -0.92
C ASP A 28 9.56 -13.21 -0.26
N GLY A 29 8.29 -12.99 -0.58
CA GLY A 29 7.18 -13.74 0.00
C GLY A 29 6.89 -13.41 1.47
N GLU A 30 7.49 -12.39 2.08
CA GLU A 30 7.22 -12.00 3.48
C GLU A 30 6.54 -10.64 3.60
N VAL A 31 5.55 -10.53 4.49
CA VAL A 31 4.85 -9.25 4.75
C VAL A 31 5.73 -8.41 5.67
N ARG A 32 6.43 -7.42 5.10
CA ARG A 32 7.34 -6.53 5.84
C ARG A 32 6.59 -5.46 6.64
N ALA A 33 5.50 -4.95 6.09
CA ALA A 33 4.66 -3.96 6.75
C ALA A 33 3.19 -4.11 6.31
N ARG A 34 2.29 -3.73 7.22
CA ARG A 34 0.85 -3.68 6.97
C ARG A 34 0.19 -2.56 7.75
N VAL A 35 -0.80 -1.94 7.12
CA VAL A 35 -1.64 -0.88 7.70
C VAL A 35 -3.10 -1.22 7.37
N PRO A 36 -3.81 -1.96 8.25
CA PRO A 36 -5.20 -2.32 8.02
C PRO A 36 -6.12 -1.10 8.07
N LEU A 37 -6.92 -0.90 7.02
CA LEU A 37 -7.94 0.15 6.92
C LEU A 37 -9.31 -0.51 6.62
N PRO A 38 -9.89 -1.24 7.58
CA PRO A 38 -11.02 -2.15 7.32
C PRO A 38 -12.31 -1.44 6.87
N TYR A 39 -12.41 -0.13 7.07
CA TYR A 39 -13.57 0.65 6.65
C TYR A 39 -13.30 1.23 5.26
N GLY A 40 -13.74 0.49 4.24
CA GLY A 40 -13.66 0.88 2.83
C GLY A 40 -12.24 0.99 2.27
N GLY A 41 -11.23 0.42 2.95
CA GLY A 41 -9.82 0.61 2.59
C GLY A 41 -9.28 2.00 2.93
N LEU A 42 -10.00 2.80 3.73
CA LEU A 42 -9.70 4.22 3.94
C LEU A 42 -9.53 4.60 5.41
N VAL A 43 -10.29 3.99 6.32
CA VAL A 43 -10.30 4.40 7.75
C VAL A 43 -9.87 3.25 8.66
N SER A 44 -9.06 3.57 9.66
CA SER A 44 -8.64 2.68 10.74
C SER A 44 -9.42 2.97 12.02
N PRO A 45 -9.79 1.96 12.83
CA PRO A 45 -10.32 2.17 14.18
C PRO A 45 -9.25 2.51 15.22
N LEU A 46 -7.97 2.42 14.86
CA LEU A 46 -6.87 2.61 15.79
C LEU A 46 -6.72 4.07 16.22
N PRO A 47 -6.23 4.33 17.44
CA PRO A 47 -5.76 5.65 17.83
C PRO A 47 -4.70 6.18 16.86
N VAL A 48 -4.71 7.50 16.63
CA VAL A 48 -3.83 8.15 15.64
C VAL A 48 -2.36 7.79 15.81
N ASN A 49 -1.86 7.72 17.05
CA ASN A 49 -0.46 7.41 17.33
C ASN A 49 -0.08 5.98 16.91
N GLU A 50 -0.99 5.02 17.08
CA GLU A 50 -0.76 3.63 16.67
C GLU A 50 -0.79 3.50 15.14
N LEU A 51 -1.74 4.18 14.49
CA LEU A 51 -1.81 4.22 13.04
C LEU A 51 -0.56 4.86 12.43
N LEU A 52 -0.08 5.98 12.99
CA LEU A 52 1.16 6.64 12.55
C LEU A 52 2.37 5.73 12.65
N GLN A 53 2.49 4.94 13.73
CA GLN A 53 3.57 3.96 13.84
C GLN A 53 3.51 2.90 12.74
N GLN A 54 2.31 2.46 12.34
CA GLN A 54 2.17 1.51 11.23
C GLN A 54 2.53 2.14 9.88
N LEU A 55 2.11 3.38 9.64
CA LEU A 55 2.46 4.14 8.43
C LEU A 55 3.98 4.36 8.33
N HIS A 56 4.65 4.75 9.42
CA HIS A 56 6.10 4.91 9.41
C HIS A 56 6.83 3.60 9.13
N LYS A 57 6.33 2.46 9.63
CA LYS A 57 6.89 1.14 9.30
C LYS A 57 6.71 0.79 7.83
N LEU A 58 5.58 1.17 7.24
CA LEU A 58 5.31 0.98 5.81
C LEU A 58 6.28 1.81 4.96
N ASP A 59 6.44 3.09 5.29
CA ASP A 59 7.35 3.99 4.58
C ASP A 59 8.81 3.51 4.72
N ALA A 60 9.23 3.08 5.92
CA ALA A 60 10.55 2.50 6.15
C ALA A 60 10.78 1.21 5.34
N ALA A 61 9.80 0.30 5.29
CA ALA A 61 9.91 -0.94 4.50
C ALA A 61 10.06 -0.65 3.01
N ALA A 62 9.38 0.37 2.49
CA ALA A 62 9.56 0.80 1.10
C ALA A 62 10.92 1.48 0.86
N ALA A 63 11.41 2.28 1.81
CA ALA A 63 12.73 2.89 1.73
C ALA A 63 13.87 1.86 1.72
N GLU A 64 13.73 0.77 2.49
CA GLU A 64 14.68 -0.37 2.47
C GLU A 64 14.80 -1.03 1.09
N LEU A 65 13.78 -0.91 0.24
CA LEU A 65 13.78 -1.37 -1.16
C LEU A 65 14.38 -0.36 -2.14
N GLY A 66 14.89 0.78 -1.66
CA GLY A 66 15.43 1.86 -2.48
C GLY A 66 14.38 2.84 -3.00
N CYS A 67 13.16 2.82 -2.47
CA CYS A 67 12.17 3.85 -2.80
C CYS A 67 12.60 5.20 -2.22
N THR A 68 12.56 6.25 -3.04
CA THR A 68 12.95 7.61 -2.65
C THR A 68 11.75 8.52 -2.34
N LEU A 69 10.52 8.00 -2.42
CA LEU A 69 9.31 8.73 -2.10
C LEU A 69 9.07 8.71 -0.59
N ASP A 70 8.64 9.84 -0.02
CA ASP A 70 8.35 9.94 1.41
C ASP A 70 7.14 9.06 1.82
N HIS A 71 6.10 9.02 0.98
CA HIS A 71 4.86 8.27 1.23
C HIS A 71 4.43 7.45 -0.01
N PRO A 72 5.17 6.38 -0.36
CA PRO A 72 5.02 5.69 -1.64
C PRO A 72 3.61 5.13 -1.87
N CYS A 73 2.99 4.54 -0.85
CA CYS A 73 1.64 4.00 -0.98
C CYS A 73 0.59 5.09 -1.21
N MET A 74 0.75 6.27 -0.58
CA MET A 74 -0.12 7.41 -0.83
C MET A 74 0.12 7.99 -2.22
N THR A 75 1.37 8.10 -2.67
CA THR A 75 1.70 8.54 -4.03
C THR A 75 1.10 7.62 -5.09
N LEU A 76 1.16 6.29 -4.89
CA LEU A 76 0.59 5.32 -5.82
C LEU A 76 -0.93 5.47 -5.98
N SER A 77 -1.66 5.90 -4.94
CA SER A 77 -3.12 6.07 -5.04
C SER A 77 -3.53 7.18 -6.03
N PHE A 78 -2.64 8.15 -6.31
CA PHE A 78 -2.89 9.20 -7.31
C PHE A 78 -2.81 8.69 -8.76
N LEU A 79 -2.24 7.51 -8.99
CA LEU A 79 -2.18 6.90 -10.33
C LEU A 79 -3.55 6.37 -10.78
N SER A 80 -4.43 6.02 -9.83
CA SER A 80 -5.80 5.56 -10.11
C SER A 80 -6.84 6.68 -10.14
N LEU A 81 -6.44 7.94 -9.95
CA LEU A 81 -7.34 9.10 -10.03
C LEU A 81 -7.46 9.59 -11.48
N SER A 82 -8.51 9.16 -12.17
CA SER A 82 -8.78 9.45 -13.59
C SER A 82 -8.96 10.94 -13.93
N VAL A 83 -9.23 11.78 -12.93
CA VAL A 83 -9.51 13.22 -13.10
C VAL A 83 -8.26 14.11 -13.14
N ILE A 84 -7.06 13.55 -12.94
CA ILE A 84 -5.80 14.31 -12.96
C ILE A 84 -5.20 14.25 -14.38
N PRO A 85 -4.80 15.40 -14.99
CA PRO A 85 -4.32 15.45 -16.36
C PRO A 85 -2.94 14.79 -16.53
N SER A 86 -2.91 13.54 -17.02
CA SER A 86 -1.75 12.78 -17.54
C SER A 86 -2.20 11.34 -17.88
N LEU A 87 -1.29 10.47 -18.33
CA LEU A 87 -1.54 9.02 -18.36
C LEU A 87 -1.89 8.52 -16.94
N LYS A 88 -2.93 7.69 -16.85
CA LYS A 88 -3.45 7.07 -15.61
C LYS A 88 -3.69 5.58 -15.84
N LEU A 89 -3.77 4.83 -14.75
CA LEU A 89 -4.06 3.41 -14.75
C LEU A 89 -5.36 3.18 -13.98
N THR A 90 -6.40 2.71 -14.67
CA THR A 90 -7.68 2.36 -14.05
C THR A 90 -7.90 0.86 -14.03
N ASP A 91 -8.95 0.40 -13.39
CA ASP A 91 -9.38 -1.01 -13.44
C ASP A 91 -9.84 -1.43 -14.86
N GLN A 92 -10.16 -0.46 -15.73
CA GLN A 92 -10.55 -0.68 -17.13
C GLN A 92 -9.39 -0.54 -18.13
N GLY A 93 -8.19 -0.19 -17.67
CA GLY A 93 -7.05 0.19 -18.51
C GLY A 93 -6.46 1.54 -18.11
#